data_AF-A0A3D4BBI8-F1
#
_entry.id   AF-A0A3D4BBI8-F1
#
_cell.length_a   1.000
_cell.length_b   1.000
_cell.length_c   1.000
_cell.angle_alpha   90.00
_cell.angle_beta   90.00
_cell.angle_gamma   90.00
#
_symmetry.space_group_name_H-M   'P 1'
#
loop_
_entity.id
_entity.type
_entity.pdbx_description
1 polymer ?
#
loop_
_entity_poly.entity_id
_entity_poly.type
_entity_poly.pdbx_seq_one_letter_code
_entity_poly.pdbx_strand_id
1 'polypeptide(L)'
;MPKLTLLGTGTPNPLLHRAGSGYLVTLDREMLLVNCGPGCGRRLLEAGVSPTQITSLLLTHLHYDHCVDYGYLVLSRWDQGCGKSG
;
A
#
# COMPACT_ATOMS: atom_id res chain seq x y z
N MET A 1 16.53 8.88 -7.69
CA MET A 1 15.65 8.84 -8.89
C MET A 1 14.31 8.26 -8.47
N PRO A 2 13.17 8.86 -8.88
CA PRO A 2 11.85 8.32 -8.59
C PRO A 2 11.66 6.90 -9.14
N LYS A 3 11.01 6.02 -8.37
CA LYS A 3 10.66 4.65 -8.79
C LYS A 3 9.17 4.40 -8.58
N LEU A 4 8.50 3.83 -9.58
CA LEU A 4 7.14 3.31 -9.47
C LEU A 4 7.17 1.79 -9.35
N THR A 5 6.52 1.25 -8.32
CA THR A 5 6.31 -0.19 -8.14
C THR A 5 4.83 -0.51 -8.23
N LEU A 6 4.46 -1.43 -9.12
CA LEU A 6 3.08 -1.88 -9.30
C LEU A 6 2.80 -2.98 -8.28
N LEU A 7 2.12 -2.66 -7.18
CA LEU A 7 1.78 -3.63 -6.15
C LEU A 7 0.58 -4.48 -6.58
N GLY A 8 -0.41 -3.82 -7.17
CA GLY A 8 -1.58 -4.47 -7.73
C GLY A 8 -2.25 -3.62 -8.82
N THR A 9 -2.76 -4.33 -9.82
CA THR A 9 -3.32 -3.77 -11.06
C THR A 9 -4.69 -4.40 -11.36
N GLY A 10 -5.33 -4.96 -10.32
CA GLY A 10 -6.65 -5.58 -10.37
C GLY A 10 -7.78 -4.56 -10.40
N THR A 11 -8.99 -5.09 -10.55
CA THR A 11 -10.26 -4.37 -10.59
C THR A 11 -11.16 -4.90 -9.46
N PRO A 12 -12.45 -4.53 -9.39
CA PRO A 12 -13.38 -5.14 -8.44
C PRO A 12 -13.45 -6.67 -8.55
N ASN A 13 -13.21 -7.24 -9.73
CA ASN A 13 -13.22 -8.69 -9.92
C ASN A 13 -11.96 -9.34 -9.31
N PRO A 14 -12.09 -10.23 -8.32
CA PRO A 14 -10.95 -10.86 -7.68
C PRO A 14 -10.25 -11.85 -8.62
N LEU A 15 -8.91 -11.82 -8.62
CA LEU A 15 -8.08 -12.73 -9.40
C LEU A 15 -6.95 -13.30 -8.52
N LEU A 16 -6.67 -14.60 -8.65
CA LEU A 16 -5.68 -15.29 -7.81
C LEU A 16 -4.27 -14.70 -7.89
N HIS A 17 -3.86 -14.20 -9.06
CA HIS A 17 -2.49 -13.73 -9.32
C HIS A 17 -2.37 -12.20 -9.32
N ARG A 18 -3.47 -11.47 -9.15
CA ARG A 18 -3.51 -10.00 -9.29
C ARG A 18 -4.24 -9.37 -8.10
N ALA A 19 -3.47 -8.71 -7.23
CA ALA A 19 -4.00 -7.90 -6.14
C ALA A 19 -4.81 -6.70 -6.68
N GLY A 20 -5.67 -6.14 -5.83
CA GLY A 20 -6.43 -4.92 -6.15
C GLY A 20 -5.53 -3.72 -6.41
N SER A 21 -6.12 -2.60 -6.83
CA SER A 21 -5.36 -1.41 -7.20
C SER A 21 -4.44 -0.95 -6.06
N GLY A 22 -3.14 -0.83 -6.35
CA GLY A 22 -2.15 -0.31 -5.41
C GLY A 22 -0.80 -0.05 -6.09
N TYR A 23 -0.24 1.12 -5.85
CA TYR A 23 1.00 1.57 -6.48
C TYR A 23 1.90 2.27 -5.48
N LEU A 24 3.16 1.89 -5.41
CA LEU A 24 4.14 2.55 -4.55
C LEU A 24 5.02 3.47 -5.39
N VAL A 25 4.98 4.77 -5.08
CA VAL A 25 5.91 5.76 -5.60
C VAL A 25 6.99 5.98 -4.55
N THR A 26 8.22 5.61 -4.88
CA THR A 26 9.39 5.83 -4.04
C THR A 26 10.14 7.06 -4.55
N LEU A 27 10.19 8.10 -3.71
CA LEU A 27 11.00 9.29 -3.87
C LEU A 27 12.12 9.27 -2.81
N ASP A 28 12.99 10.27 -2.79
CA ASP A 28 14.19 10.25 -1.93
C ASP A 28 13.88 10.03 -0.44
N ARG A 29 12.91 10.76 0.12
CA ARG A 29 12.49 10.63 1.54
C ARG A 29 11.00 10.32 1.71
N GLU A 30 10.31 10.00 0.62
CA GLU A 30 8.87 9.79 0.61
C GLU A 30 8.52 8.45 -0.02
N MET A 31 7.62 7.72 0.65
CA MET A 31 7.00 6.50 0.15
C MET A 31 5.50 6.75 0.06
N LEU A 32 5.07 7.22 -1.10
CA LEU A 32 3.67 7.49 -1.39
C LEU A 32 3.00 6.22 -1.90
N LEU A 33 2.01 5.74 -1.16
CA LEU A 33 1.11 4.69 -1.61
C LEU A 33 -0.10 5.32 -2.31
N VAL A 34 -0.36 4.93 -3.55
CA VAL A 34 -1.56 5.33 -4.30
C VAL A 34 -2.49 4.12 -4.39
N ASN A 35 -3.67 4.25 -3.79
CA ASN A 35 -4.65 3.19 -3.52
C ASN A 35 -4.12 2.07 -2.60
N CYS A 36 -5.04 1.46 -1.87
CA CYS A 36 -4.80 0.37 -0.93
C CYS A 36 -5.89 -0.71 -1.10
N GLY A 37 -5.94 -1.30 -2.29
CA GLY A 37 -6.86 -2.39 -2.64
C GLY A 37 -6.50 -3.74 -1.99
N PRO A 38 -7.35 -4.77 -2.14
CA PRO A 38 -7.16 -6.08 -1.53
C PRO A 38 -5.76 -6.67 -1.79
N GLY A 39 -5.06 -7.03 -0.72
CA GLY A 39 -3.73 -7.65 -0.77
C GLY A 39 -2.58 -6.68 -0.97
N CYS A 40 -2.82 -5.37 -0.93
CA CYS A 40 -1.80 -4.33 -1.01
C CYS A 40 -0.73 -4.49 0.09
N GLY A 41 -1.15 -4.77 1.33
CA GLY A 41 -0.25 -5.01 2.46
C GLY A 41 0.72 -6.17 2.21
N ARG A 42 0.22 -7.29 1.70
CA ARG A 42 1.06 -8.44 1.29
C ARG A 42 2.03 -8.05 0.17
N ARG A 43 1.58 -7.30 -0.82
CA ARG A 43 2.40 -6.87 -1.97
C ARG A 43 3.50 -5.88 -1.57
N LEU A 44 3.26 -5.04 -0.57
CA LEU A 44 4.29 -4.20 0.04
C LEU A 44 5.42 -5.06 0.64
N LEU A 45 5.07 -6.09 1.41
CA LEU A 45 6.04 -7.01 2.01
C LEU A 45 6.81 -7.79 0.95
N GLU A 46 6.14 -8.29 -0.10
CA GLU A 46 6.79 -8.95 -1.25
C GLU A 46 7.75 -7.99 -1.99
N ALA A 47 7.47 -6.68 -1.98
CA ALA A 47 8.36 -5.64 -2.50
C ALA A 47 9.47 -5.20 -1.51
N GLY A 48 9.56 -5.82 -0.33
CA GLY A 48 10.55 -5.50 0.70
C GLY A 48 10.26 -4.20 1.47
N VAL A 49 9.01 -3.74 1.48
CA VAL A 49 8.58 -2.49 2.13
C VAL A 49 7.63 -2.80 3.28
N SER A 50 8.01 -2.36 4.48
CA SER A 50 7.14 -2.44 5.65
C SER A 50 6.00 -1.41 5.57
N PRO A 51 4.78 -1.75 6.03
CA PRO A 51 3.71 -0.78 6.25
C PRO A 51 4.15 0.50 7.00
N THR A 52 5.10 0.39 7.94
CA THR A 52 5.63 1.52 8.72
C THR A 52 6.47 2.49 7.90
N GLN A 53 6.96 2.10 6.73
CA GLN A 53 7.77 2.97 5.86
C GLN A 53 6.92 3.87 4.96
N ILE A 54 5.63 3.57 4.76
CA ILE A 54 4.71 4.41 3.99
C ILE A 54 4.58 5.78 4.67
N THR A 55 4.86 6.86 3.97
CA THR A 55 4.80 8.21 4.54
C THR A 55 3.47 8.89 4.24
N SER A 56 2.90 8.58 3.07
CA SER A 56 1.71 9.23 2.53
C SER A 56 0.82 8.18 1.87
N LEU A 57 -0.51 8.32 2.00
CA LEU A 57 -1.50 7.53 1.28
C LEU A 57 -2.43 8.44 0.49
N LEU A 58 -2.56 8.18 -0.81
CA LEU A 58 -3.54 8.82 -1.68
C LEU A 58 -4.57 7.77 -2.12
N LEU A 59 -5.82 7.94 -1.72
CA LEU A 59 -6.95 7.16 -2.25
C LEU A 59 -7.60 7.95 -3.38
N THR A 60 -7.65 7.37 -4.58
CA THR A 60 -8.26 8.03 -5.75
C THR A 60 -9.77 8.18 -5.60
N HIS A 61 -10.43 7.17 -5.04
CA HIS A 61 -11.84 7.13 -4.66
C HIS A 61 -12.07 5.96 -3.70
N LEU A 62 -13.31 5.74 -3.25
CA LEU A 62 -13.63 4.81 -2.16
C LEU A 62 -14.35 3.53 -2.63
N HIS A 63 -14.02 3.02 -3.81
CA HIS A 63 -14.38 1.64 -4.16
C HIS A 63 -13.44 0.64 -3.48
N TYR A 64 -13.97 -0.53 -3.10
CA TYR A 64 -13.25 -1.48 -2.24
C TYR A 64 -11.95 -2.00 -2.87
N ASP A 65 -11.89 -2.14 -4.19
CA ASP A 65 -10.67 -2.55 -4.90
C ASP A 65 -9.56 -1.49 -4.90
N HIS A 66 -9.87 -0.29 -4.37
CA HIS A 66 -8.93 0.80 -4.16
C HIS A 66 -8.66 1.11 -2.69
N CYS A 67 -9.46 0.66 -1.72
CA CYS A 67 -9.32 1.12 -0.34
C CYS A 67 -9.55 0.10 0.77
N VAL A 68 -10.00 -1.14 0.48
CA VAL A 68 -10.42 -2.06 1.55
C VAL A 68 -9.27 -2.50 2.46
N ASP A 69 -8.03 -2.47 1.97
CA ASP A 69 -6.84 -2.89 2.72
C ASP A 69 -6.24 -1.75 3.57
N TYR A 70 -6.86 -0.56 3.53
CA TYR A 70 -6.49 0.59 4.35
C TYR A 70 -6.49 0.26 5.85
N GLY A 71 -7.50 -0.48 6.32
CA GLY A 71 -7.59 -0.88 7.73
C GLY A 71 -6.40 -1.73 8.15
N TYR A 72 -5.98 -2.70 7.32
CA TYR A 72 -4.77 -3.49 7.55
C TYR A 72 -3.52 -2.59 7.61
N LEU A 73 -3.38 -1.65 6.67
CA LEU A 73 -2.24 -0.74 6.65
C LEU A 73 -2.13 0.07 7.94
N VAL A 74 -3.21 0.73 8.37
CA VAL A 74 -3.21 1.59 9.57
C VAL A 74 -2.98 0.79 10.84
N LEU A 75 -3.66 -0.36 10.99
CA LEU A 75 -3.49 -1.20 12.19
C LEU A 75 -2.08 -1.81 12.25
N SER A 76 -1.53 -2.24 11.11
CA SER A 76 -0.14 -2.72 11.05
C SER A 76 0.85 -1.62 11.43
N ARG A 77 0.61 -0.38 10.99
CA ARG A 77 1.44 0.76 11.37
C ARG A 77 1.33 1.09 12.85
N TRP A 78 0.13 1.02 13.43
CA TRP A 78 -0.05 1.25 14.86
C TRP A 78 0.69 0.20 15.68
N ASP A 79 0.51 -1.08 15.36
CA ASP A 79 1.14 -2.20 16.04
C ASP A 79 2.68 -2.17 15.94
N GLN A 80 3.20 -1.96 14.73
CA GLN A 80 4.64 -2.09 14.44
C GLN A 80 5.42 -0.76 14.54
N GLY A 81 4.71 0.37 14.60
CA GLY A 81 5.27 1.72 14.66
C GLY A 81 5.47 2.25 16.08
N CYS A 82 4.86 1.62 17.09
CA CYS A 82 5.07 1.98 18.50
C CYS A 82 6.57 1.99 18.85
N GLY A 83 7.09 3.14 19.28
CA GLY A 83 8.50 3.31 19.66
C GLY A 83 9.47 3.69 18.54
N LYS A 84 9.01 3.80 17.28
CA LYS A 84 9.80 4.32 16.16
C LYS A 84 9.38 5.76 15.86
N SER A 85 9.91 6.70 16.62
CA SER A 85 9.82 8.14 16.30
C SER A 85 10.79 8.47 15.17
N GLY A 86 10.23 8.80 14.01
CA GLY A 86 10.89 9.53 12.93
C GLY A 86 10.10 10.80 12.66
#